data_AF-A0A941PVG7-F1
#
_entry.id   AF-A0A941PVG7-F1
#
_cell.length_a   1.000
_cell.length_b   1.000
_cell.length_c   1.000
_cell.angle_alpha   90.00
_cell.angle_beta   90.00
_cell.angle_gamma   90.00
#
_symmetry.space_group_name_H-M   'P 1'
#
loop_
_entity.id
_entity.type
_entity.pdbx_description
1 polymer ?
#
loop_
_entity_poly.entity_id
_entity_poly.type
_entity_poly.pdbx_seq_one_letter_code
_entity_poly.pdbx_strand_id
1 'polypeptide(L)'
;MSTSQEPASGPWWKYGHMWLVVSGPAIVVVAGFFTLYLAISRPDPVYTDAQRVVATRQQPGTSSTPATLAPAMQARNHAATGGVPGSQRP
;
A
#
# COMPACT_ATOMS: atom_id res chain seq x y z
N MET A 1 53.14 0.56 -46.98
CA MET A 1 51.80 0.39 -46.36
C MET A 1 51.90 0.76 -44.90
N SER A 2 51.24 1.83 -44.46
CA SER A 2 51.17 2.16 -43.03
C SER A 2 49.97 1.44 -42.43
N THR A 3 50.23 0.49 -41.53
CA THR A 3 49.19 -0.20 -40.77
C THR A 3 48.70 0.71 -39.66
N SER A 4 47.45 1.17 -39.76
CA SER A 4 46.77 1.90 -38.70
C SER A 4 46.56 0.96 -37.50
N GLN A 5 47.30 1.20 -36.42
CA GLN A 5 47.15 0.45 -35.18
C GLN A 5 45.88 0.93 -34.47
N GLU A 6 44.84 0.10 -34.49
CA GLU A 6 43.59 0.37 -33.77
C GLU A 6 43.89 0.41 -32.27
N PRO A 7 43.45 1.45 -31.53
CA PRO A 7 43.68 1.50 -30.09
C PRO A 7 42.94 0.32 -29.44
N ALA A 8 43.69 -0.58 -28.81
CA ALA A 8 43.12 -1.68 -28.05
C ALA A 8 42.23 -1.11 -26.94
N SER A 9 40.91 -1.28 -27.10
CA SER A 9 39.94 -0.86 -26.11
C SER A 9 40.15 -1.68 -24.83
N GLY A 10 40.39 -0.98 -23.72
CA GLY A 10 40.63 -1.60 -22.43
C GLY A 10 39.38 -2.27 -21.86
N PRO A 11 39.49 -2.99 -20.74
CA PRO A 11 38.36 -3.69 -20.15
C PRO A 11 37.21 -2.74 -19.78
N TRP A 12 36.03 -3.03 -20.31
CA TRP A 12 34.87 -2.14 -20.30
C TRP A 12 34.34 -1.79 -18.89
N TRP A 13 34.57 -2.66 -17.90
CA TRP A 13 34.14 -2.45 -16.51
C TRP A 13 34.91 -1.34 -15.77
N LYS A 14 36.04 -0.88 -16.33
CA LYS A 14 36.82 0.23 -15.75
C LYS A 14 36.22 1.60 -16.07
N TYR A 15 35.34 1.71 -17.05
CA TYR A 15 34.75 2.98 -17.45
C TYR A 15 33.50 3.29 -16.60
N GLY A 16 33.48 4.45 -15.93
CA GLY A 16 32.37 4.86 -15.06
C GLY A 16 31.00 4.94 -15.78
N HIS A 17 30.99 5.28 -17.07
CA HIS A 17 29.76 5.38 -17.86
C HIS A 17 29.03 4.03 -18.01
N MET A 18 29.74 2.90 -17.98
CA MET A 18 29.11 1.58 -17.96
C MET A 18 28.23 1.43 -16.71
N TRP A 19 28.73 1.85 -15.55
CA TRP A 19 27.99 1.77 -14.29
C TRP A 19 26.74 2.65 -14.29
N LEU A 20 26.72 3.76 -15.04
CA LEU A 20 25.50 4.56 -15.21
C LEU A 20 24.40 3.76 -15.92
N VAL A 21 24.76 2.94 -16.92
CA VAL A 21 23.80 2.10 -17.64
C VAL A 21 23.35 0.90 -16.80
N VAL A 22 24.30 0.24 -16.12
CA VAL A 22 24.01 -0.95 -15.30
C VAL A 22 23.28 -0.60 -14.00
N SER A 23 23.52 0.58 -13.43
CA SER A 23 22.88 1.00 -12.18
C SER A 23 21.36 1.13 -12.32
N GLY A 24 20.84 1.58 -13.46
CA GLY A 24 19.40 1.70 -13.70
C GLY A 24 18.65 0.37 -13.45
N PRO A 25 18.95 -0.70 -14.21
CA PRO A 25 18.37 -2.02 -13.96
C PRO A 25 18.70 -2.60 -12.58
N ALA A 26 19.94 -2.43 -12.10
CA ALA A 26 20.35 -2.98 -10.80
C ALA A 26 19.54 -2.40 -9.63
N ILE A 27 19.25 -1.10 -9.66
CA ILE A 27 18.44 -0.43 -8.62
C ILE A 27 17.01 -1.00 -8.61
N VAL A 28 16.40 -1.22 -9.77
CA VAL A 28 15.03 -1.78 -9.84
C VAL A 28 14.97 -3.19 -9.26
N VAL A 29 15.98 -4.02 -9.56
CA VAL A 29 16.08 -5.37 -8.98
C VAL A 29 16.20 -5.31 -7.46
N VAL A 30 17.11 -4.47 -6.93
CA VAL A 30 17.27 -4.27 -5.48
C VAL A 30 15.98 -3.76 -4.83
N ALA A 31 15.31 -2.80 -5.45
CA ALA A 31 14.03 -2.27 -4.96
C ALA A 31 12.95 -3.35 -4.92
N GLY A 32 12.85 -4.19 -5.95
CA GLY A 32 11.92 -5.32 -5.98
C GLY A 32 12.15 -6.32 -4.83
N PHE A 33 13.41 -6.69 -4.58
CA PHE A 33 13.74 -7.54 -3.44
C PHE A 33 13.48 -6.86 -2.10
N PHE A 34 13.72 -5.55 -2.00
CA PHE A 34 13.43 -4.78 -0.80
C PHE A 34 11.93 -4.74 -0.48
N THR A 35 11.08 -4.54 -1.50
CA THR A 35 9.62 -4.62 -1.36
C THR A 35 9.17 -6.03 -0.96
N LEU A 36 9.73 -7.06 -1.58
CA LEU A 36 9.45 -8.45 -1.22
C LEU A 36 9.82 -8.73 0.24
N TYR A 37 10.99 -8.26 0.67
CA TYR A 37 11.45 -8.39 2.04
C TYR A 37 10.48 -7.71 3.03
N LEU A 38 10.01 -6.49 2.72
CA LEU A 38 9.01 -5.80 3.53
C LEU A 38 7.70 -6.58 3.64
N ALA A 39 7.22 -7.11 2.52
CA ALA A 39 5.96 -7.86 2.46
C ALA A 39 6.00 -9.12 3.34
N ILE A 40 7.13 -9.83 3.35
CA ILE A 40 7.29 -11.03 4.19
C ILE A 40 7.52 -10.65 5.66
N SER A 41 8.29 -9.59 5.92
CA SER A 41 8.69 -9.21 7.28
C SER A 41 7.57 -8.53 8.08
N ARG A 42 6.68 -7.80 7.41
CA ARG A 42 5.59 -7.04 8.04
C ARG A 42 4.30 -7.25 7.24
N PRO A 43 3.67 -8.42 7.35
CA PRO A 43 2.34 -8.62 6.77
C PRO A 43 1.37 -7.62 7.40
N ASP A 44 0.66 -6.86 6.56
CA ASP A 44 -0.36 -5.91 7.03
C ASP A 44 -1.43 -6.67 7.82
N PRO A 45 -1.66 -6.35 9.10
CA PRO A 45 -2.67 -7.04 9.89
C PRO A 45 -4.03 -6.90 9.23
N VAL A 46 -4.72 -8.03 9.06
CA VAL A 46 -6.10 -8.03 8.59
C VAL A 46 -6.97 -7.35 9.64
N TYR A 47 -7.48 -6.16 9.32
CA TYR A 47 -8.46 -5.47 10.16
C TYR A 47 -9.77 -6.23 10.12
N THR A 48 -10.19 -6.77 11.26
CA THR A 48 -11.50 -7.38 11.43
C THR A 48 -12.53 -6.32 11.82
N ASP A 49 -13.80 -6.50 11.43
CA ASP A 49 -14.88 -5.59 11.82
C ASP A 49 -14.99 -5.44 13.34
N ALA A 50 -14.66 -6.49 14.10
CA ALA A 50 -14.62 -6.44 15.56
C ALA A 50 -13.58 -5.42 16.08
N GLN A 51 -12.38 -5.36 15.49
CA GLN A 51 -11.36 -4.36 15.84
C GLN A 51 -11.78 -2.95 15.47
N ARG A 52 -12.54 -2.77 14.38
CA ARG A 52 -13.11 -1.47 13.99
C ARG A 52 -14.14 -0.99 15.02
N VAL A 53 -15.02 -1.87 15.49
CA VAL A 53 -16.03 -1.55 16.50
C VAL A 53 -15.37 -1.19 17.84
N VAL A 54 -14.30 -1.91 18.22
CA VAL A 54 -13.54 -1.62 19.44
C VAL A 54 -12.82 -0.27 19.35
N ALA A 55 -12.14 0.02 18.23
CA ALA A 55 -11.51 1.32 17.98
C ALA A 55 -12.53 2.47 17.99
N THR A 56 -13.72 2.25 17.41
CA THR A 56 -14.81 3.24 17.41
C THR A 56 -15.39 3.46 18.83
N ARG A 57 -15.47 2.41 19.66
CA ARG A 57 -15.94 2.48 21.05
C ARG A 57 -14.97 3.19 21.98
N GLN A 58 -13.67 3.11 21.71
CA GLN A 58 -12.62 3.69 22.54
C GLN A 58 -12.46 5.20 22.32
N GLN A 59 -13.07 5.79 21.29
CA GLN A 59 -13.14 7.23 21.10
C GLN A 59 -14.20 7.82 22.06
N PRO A 60 -13.81 8.47 23.17
CA PRO A 60 -14.75 8.98 24.16
C PRO A 60 -15.36 10.26 23.58
N GLY A 61 -16.54 10.15 22.94
CA GLY A 61 -17.27 11.31 22.41
C GLY A 61 -18.06 11.06 21.11
N THR A 62 -17.84 9.95 20.42
CA THR A 62 -18.58 9.59 19.18
C THR A 62 -19.46 8.37 19.42
N SER A 63 -20.38 8.46 20.37
CA SER A 63 -21.42 7.45 20.63
C SER A 63 -22.60 7.51 19.64
N SER A 64 -22.52 8.36 18.63
CA SER A 64 -23.40 8.30 17.46
C SER A 64 -22.61 7.68 16.31
N THR A 65 -22.90 6.43 15.95
CA THR A 65 -22.52 5.91 14.63
C THR A 65 -23.39 6.67 13.63
N PRO A 66 -22.88 7.64 12.86
CA PRO A 66 -23.74 8.32 11.91
C PRO A 66 -24.21 7.29 10.89
N ALA A 67 -25.50 7.33 10.54
CA ALA A 67 -26.15 6.41 9.60
C ALA A 67 -25.42 6.33 8.23
N THR A 68 -24.47 7.23 7.98
CA THR A 68 -23.52 7.25 6.88
C THR A 68 -22.49 6.11 6.88
N LEU A 69 -22.31 5.37 7.98
CA LEU A 69 -21.44 4.17 8.03
C LEU A 69 -22.19 2.83 7.94
N ALA A 70 -23.51 2.85 7.69
CA ALA A 70 -24.24 1.61 7.47
C ALA A 70 -23.69 0.89 6.21
N PRO A 71 -23.53 -0.45 6.22
CA PRO A 71 -23.12 -1.21 5.04
C PRO A 71 -23.99 -0.83 3.84
N ALA A 72 -23.38 -0.73 2.65
CA ALA A 72 -24.05 -0.22 1.45
C ALA A 72 -25.39 -0.92 1.16
N MET A 73 -25.53 -2.19 1.53
CA MET A 73 -26.79 -2.95 1.40
C MET A 73 -27.89 -2.46 2.36
N GLN A 74 -27.56 -2.07 3.59
CA GLN A 74 -28.50 -1.52 4.57
C GLN A 74 -28.82 -0.04 4.27
N ALA A 75 -27.83 0.74 3.84
CA ALA A 75 -27.98 2.19 3.62
C ALA A 75 -29.04 2.58 2.57
N ARG A 76 -29.36 1.69 1.61
CA ARG A 76 -30.24 2.03 0.46
C ARG A 76 -31.66 2.42 0.84
N ASN A 77 -32.18 2.00 2.01
CA ASN A 77 -33.57 2.29 2.42
C ASN A 77 -33.68 3.14 3.70
N HIS A 78 -32.60 3.32 4.46
CA HIS A 78 -32.66 4.05 5.74
C HIS A 78 -32.80 5.57 5.60
N ALA A 79 -32.58 6.14 4.41
CA ALA A 79 -32.85 7.56 4.14
C ALA A 79 -34.35 7.92 4.18
N ALA A 80 -35.24 6.93 3.96
CA ALA A 80 -36.68 7.14 3.89
C ALA A 80 -37.41 6.98 5.24
N THR A 81 -36.79 6.37 6.26
CA THR A 81 -37.49 5.94 7.49
C THR A 81 -37.15 6.73 8.75
N GLY A 82 -36.29 7.77 8.69
CA GLY A 82 -36.01 8.69 9.81
C GLY A 82 -35.71 7.96 11.13
N GLY A 83 -34.44 7.62 11.36
CA GLY A 83 -34.02 6.78 12.49
C GLY A 83 -34.55 7.24 13.86
N VAL A 84 -35.55 6.54 14.38
CA VAL A 84 -35.87 6.51 15.81
C VAL A 84 -36.14 5.04 16.18
N PRO A 85 -35.29 4.40 17.01
CA PRO A 85 -35.64 3.11 17.58
C PRO A 85 -36.72 3.35 18.64
N GLY A 86 -37.97 3.02 18.28
CA GLY A 86 -39.09 3.03 19.22
C GLY A 86 -38.83 2.03 20.35
N SER A 87 -38.88 2.53 21.58
CA SER A 87 -38.90 1.74 22.82
C SER A 87 -40.14 0.85 22.85
N GLN A 88 -40.04 -0.36 22.30
CA GLN A 88 -41.10 -1.35 22.45
C GLN A 88 -40.83 -2.20 23.70
N ARG A 89 -41.51 -1.84 24.79
CA ARG A 89 -41.79 -2.73 25.93
C ARG A 89 -43.28 -3.08 25.90
N PRO A 90 -43.65 -4.28 26.41
CA PRO A 90 -44.84 -5.03 26.02
C PRO A 90 -46.17 -4.32 26.26
#